data_AF-A0A0J0YVA2-F1
#
_entry.id   AF-A0A0J0YVA2-F1
#
_cell.length_a   1.000
_cell.length_b   1.000
_cell.length_c   1.000
_cell.angle_alpha   90.00
_cell.angle_beta   90.00
_cell.angle_gamma   90.00
#
_symmetry.space_group_name_H-M   'P 1'
#
loop_
_entity.id
_entity.type
_entity.pdbx_description
1 polymer ?
#
loop_
_entity_poly.entity_id
_entity_poly.type
_entity_poly.pdbx_seq_one_letter_code
_entity_poly.pdbx_strand_id
1 'polypeptide(L)' 'MDFVRVIKNSNDLEKFIDIPESLKNRKVEVIILPYVDEENSEQSERKSLRGALSKYKNEDLQAQESDAWSQAVVDQYENH' A
#
# COMPACT_ATOMS: atom_id res chain seq x y z
N MET A 1 2.73 -22.08 -8.95
CA MET A 1 2.61 -21.90 -7.50
C MET A 1 1.30 -22.51 -7.11
N ASP A 2 1.36 -23.66 -6.46
CA ASP A 2 0.18 -24.42 -6.11
C ASP A 2 -0.27 -24.00 -4.72
N PHE A 3 -1.53 -23.62 -4.60
CA PHE A 3 -2.13 -23.26 -3.32
C PHE A 3 -3.50 -23.89 -3.19
N VAL A 4 -3.94 -24.08 -1.95
CA VAL A 4 -5.25 -24.67 -1.64
C VAL A 4 -6.13 -23.59 -1.03
N ARG A 5 -7.32 -23.40 -1.61
CA ARG A 5 -8.37 -22.50 -1.11
C ARG A 5 -9.62 -23.32 -0.80
N VAL A 6 -10.07 -23.31 0.45
CA VAL A 6 -11.24 -24.09 0.89
C VAL A 6 -12.07 -23.28 1.88
N ILE A 7 -13.39 -23.46 1.84
CA ILE A 7 -14.31 -22.91 2.84
C ILE A 7 -14.55 -23.99 3.90
N LYS A 8 -14.26 -23.68 5.16
CA LYS A 8 -14.46 -24.58 6.31
C LYS A 8 -15.17 -23.86 7.46
N ASN A 9 -15.71 -24.62 8.40
CA ASN A 9 -16.22 -24.05 9.64
C ASN A 9 -15.01 -23.74 10.55
N SER A 10 -15.00 -22.57 11.19
CA SER A 10 -13.98 -22.19 12.15
C SER A 10 -13.75 -23.22 13.24
N ASN A 11 -14.81 -23.91 13.68
CA ASN A 11 -14.76 -24.87 14.78
C ASN A 11 -13.95 -26.13 14.41
N ASP A 12 -13.86 -26.45 13.12
CA ASP A 12 -13.02 -27.56 12.63
C ASP A 12 -11.52 -27.21 12.69
N LEU A 13 -11.20 -25.91 12.69
CA LEU A 13 -9.84 -25.37 12.65
C LEU A 13 -9.28 -25.09 14.05
N GLU A 14 -10.13 -24.91 15.07
CA GLU A 14 -9.74 -24.63 16.46
C GLU A 14 -8.79 -25.70 17.05
N LYS A 15 -8.78 -26.92 16.49
CA LYS A 15 -7.89 -28.01 16.92
C LYS A 15 -6.44 -27.85 16.43
N PHE A 16 -6.24 -27.06 15.38
CA PHE A 16 -4.98 -26.96 14.65
C PHE A 16 -4.33 -25.58 14.79
N ILE A 17 -5.14 -24.53 14.97
CA ILE A 17 -4.68 -23.14 15.05
C ILE A 17 -5.53 -22.37 16.06
N ASP A 18 -4.91 -21.38 16.71
CA ASP A 18 -5.63 -20.42 17.53
C ASP A 18 -6.35 -19.41 16.64
N ILE A 19 -7.67 -19.34 16.78
CA ILE A 19 -8.53 -18.47 15.98
C ILE A 19 -9.06 -17.34 16.85
N PRO A 20 -9.00 -16.08 16.38
CA PRO A 20 -9.61 -14.94 17.08
C PRO A 20 -11.07 -15.20 17.41
N GLU A 21 -11.54 -14.79 18.60
CA GLU A 21 -12.92 -15.03 19.03
C GLU A 21 -13.96 -14.55 18.03
N SER A 22 -13.68 -13.41 17.38
CA SER A 22 -14.56 -12.89 16.35
C SER A 22 -14.81 -13.93 15.27
N LEU A 23 -13.81 -14.71 14.86
CA LEU A 23 -13.86 -15.67 13.75
C LEU A 23 -14.42 -17.05 14.14
N LYS A 24 -14.80 -17.27 15.40
CA LYS A 24 -15.40 -18.53 15.87
C LYS A 24 -16.87 -18.68 15.43
N ASN A 25 -17.35 -19.92 15.43
CA ASN A 25 -18.72 -20.31 15.05
C ASN A 25 -19.21 -19.82 13.68
N ARG A 26 -18.32 -19.63 12.70
CA ARG A 26 -18.70 -19.20 11.34
C ARG A 26 -17.92 -19.91 10.25
N LYS A 27 -18.45 -19.83 9.03
CA LYS A 27 -17.71 -20.27 7.83
C LYS A 27 -16.59 -19.28 7.56
N VAL A 28 -15.38 -19.80 7.44
CA VAL A 28 -14.17 -19.04 7.14
C VAL A 28 -13.53 -19.61 5.88
N GLU A 29 -12.80 -18.74 5.20
CA GLU A 29 -11.98 -19.13 4.07
C GLU A 29 -10.57 -19.44 4.55
N VAL A 30 -10.05 -20.61 4.17
CA VAL A 30 -8.69 -21.05 4.49
C VAL A 30 -7.87 -21.06 3.21
N ILE A 31 -6.72 -20.38 3.25
CA ILE A 31 -5.76 -20.34 2.16
C ILE A 31 -4.46 -20.94 2.70
N ILE A 32 -4.00 -22.02 2.08
CA ILE A 32 -2.73 -22.67 2.39
C ILE A 32 -1.76 -22.32 1.28
N LEU A 33 -0.69 -21.62 1.64
CA LEU A 33 0.39 -21.22 0.75
C LEU A 33 1.64 -22.04 1.10
N PRO A 34 2.45 -22.44 0.11
CA PRO A 34 3.75 -23.02 0.39
C PRO A 34 4.60 -22.01 1.16
N TYR A 35 5.15 -22.43 2.28
CA TYR A 35 6.11 -21.63 3.02
C TYR A 35 7.43 -21.64 2.26
N VAL A 36 7.95 -20.46 1.95
CA VAL A 36 9.27 -20.28 1.33
C VAL A 36 10.15 -19.66 2.41
N ASP A 37 11.18 -20.40 2.84
CA ASP A 37 12.14 -19.92 3.85
C ASP A 37 12.77 -18.59 3.39
N GLU A 38 12.86 -17.64 4.34
CA GLU A 38 13.35 -16.28 4.09
C GLU A 38 14.83 -16.21 3.65
N GLU A 39 15.58 -17.30 3.67
CA GLU A 39 16.90 -17.36 3.01
C GLU A 39 16.81 -17.14 1.49
N ASN A 40 15.62 -17.32 0.89
CA ASN A 40 15.30 -16.91 -0.48
C ASN A 40 14.38 -15.69 -0.56
N SER A 41 14.05 -15.08 0.58
CA SER A 41 13.50 -13.72 0.56
C SER A 41 14.68 -12.79 0.35
N GLU A 42 15.03 -12.56 -0.91
CA GLU A 42 15.70 -11.32 -1.27
C GLU A 42 14.87 -10.22 -0.59
N GLN A 43 15.46 -9.59 0.43
CA GLN A 43 14.89 -8.45 1.12
C GLN A 43 14.31 -7.58 0.02
N SER A 44 12.98 -7.51 -0.08
CA SER A 44 12.35 -6.74 -1.14
C SER A 44 12.87 -5.33 -0.94
N GLU A 45 13.82 -4.90 -1.77
CA GLU A 45 14.45 -3.60 -1.63
C GLU A 45 13.30 -2.61 -1.52
N ARG A 46 13.17 -1.95 -0.36
CA ARG A 46 12.11 -0.98 -0.16
C ARG A 46 12.37 0.11 -1.19
N LYS A 47 11.69 0.03 -2.34
CA LYS A 47 11.86 0.96 -3.45
C LYS A 47 11.49 2.33 -2.90
N SER A 48 12.51 3.14 -2.64
CA SER A 48 12.32 4.48 -2.12
C SER A 48 11.58 5.29 -3.19
N LEU A 49 10.39 5.79 -2.84
CA LEU A 49 9.63 6.69 -3.71
C LEU A 49 10.29 8.08 -3.79
N ARG A 50 11.27 8.37 -2.92
CA ARG A 50 12.04 9.61 -2.95
C ARG A 50 12.80 9.70 -4.27
N GLY A 51 12.48 10.71 -5.07
CA GLY A 51 13.10 10.93 -6.37
C GLY A 51 12.44 10.18 -7.54
N ALA A 52 11.37 9.42 -7.32
CA ALA A 52 10.65 8.73 -8.39
C ALA A 52 10.09 9.69 -9.47
N LEU A 53 9.78 10.93 -9.07
CA LEU A 53 9.28 11.99 -9.95
C LEU A 53 10.37 12.99 -10.38
N SER A 54 11.65 12.71 -10.10
CA SER A 54 12.77 13.62 -10.41
C SER A 54 12.84 14.01 -11.89
N LYS A 55 12.44 13.12 -12.80
CA LYS A 55 12.36 13.38 -14.25
C LYS A 55 11.38 14.48 -14.66
N TYR A 56 10.44 14.85 -13.78
CA TYR A 56 9.48 15.94 -14.00
C TYR A 56 9.87 17.23 -13.29
N LYS A 57 11.02 17.25 -12.59
CA LYS A 57 11.53 18.45 -11.95
C LYS A 57 11.85 19.48 -13.03
N ASN A 58 11.21 20.65 -12.94
CA ASN A 58 11.54 21.81 -13.75
C ASN A 58 11.93 22.95 -12.79
N GLU A 59 13.20 23.32 -12.80
CA GLU A 59 13.76 24.31 -11.87
C GLU A 59 13.27 25.73 -12.15
N ASP A 60 12.99 26.05 -13.42
CA ASP A 60 12.49 27.36 -13.83
C ASP A 60 11.06 27.58 -13.31
N LEU A 61 10.20 26.55 -13.40
CA LEU A 61 8.84 26.60 -12.86
C LEU A 61 8.84 26.57 -11.33
N GLN A 62 9.77 25.82 -10.73
CA GLN A 62 9.90 25.74 -9.27
C GLN A 62 10.29 27.10 -8.66
N ALA A 63 11.13 27.87 -9.34
CA ALA A 63 11.47 29.24 -8.92
C ALA A 63 10.26 30.19 -8.94
N GLN A 64 9.25 29.91 -9.78
CA GLN A 64 8.04 30.71 -9.90
C GLN A 64 6.95 30.29 -8.89
N GLU A 65 7.09 29.14 -8.22
CA GLU A 65 6.11 28.66 -7.23
C GLU A 65 5.99 29.58 -6.01
N SER A 66 7.07 30.27 -5.63
CA SER A 66 7.04 31.19 -4.47
C SER A 66 6.08 32.36 -4.71
N ASP A 67 6.03 32.84 -5.94
CA ASP A 67 5.31 34.06 -6.31
C ASP A 67 3.95 33.74 -6.93
N ALA A 68 3.69 32.46 -7.23
CA ALA A 68 2.46 31.99 -7.88
C ALA A 68 1.19 32.40 -7.11
N TRP A 69 1.22 32.34 -5.78
CA TRP A 69 0.08 32.74 -4.96
C TRP A 69 -0.14 34.26 -4.96
N SER A 70 0.94 35.04 -4.86
CA SER A 70 0.88 36.49 -4.93
C SER A 70 0.36 36.96 -6.28
N GLN A 71 0.85 36.35 -7.37
CA GLN A 71 0.42 36.67 -8.72
C GLN A 71 -1.05 36.26 -8.96
N ALA A 72 -1.49 35.09 -8.46
CA ALA A 72 -2.89 34.67 -8.60
C ALA A 72 -3.88 35.61 -7.90
N VAL A 73 -3.48 36.20 -6.77
CA VAL A 73 -4.30 37.20 -6.07
C VAL A 73 -4.36 38.51 -6.86
N VAL A 74 -3.23 38.99 -7.37
CA VAL A 74 -3.18 40.17 -8.25
C VAL A 74 -4.05 39.96 -9.49
N ASP A 75 -3.90 38.82 -10.16
CA ASP A 75 -4.66 38.49 -11.37
C ASP A 75 -6.17 38.43 -11.13
N GLN A 76 -6.62 37.98 -9.96
CA GLN A 76 -8.04 37.91 -9.59
C GLN A 76 -8.64 39.24 -9.11
N TYR A 77 -7.86 40.09 -8.45
CA TYR A 77 -8.40 41.24 -7.71
C TYR A 77 -7.94 42.60 -8.23
N GLU A 78 -6.83 42.70 -8.96
CA GLU A 78 -6.31 43.97 -9.48
C GLU A 78 -6.66 44.24 -10.96
N ASN A 79 -7.19 43.25 -11.70
CA ASN A 79 -7.67 43.41 -13.09
C ASN A 79 -9.17 43.80 -13.18
N HIS A 80 -9.69 44.60 -12.23
CA HIS A 80 -11.09 45.06 -12.21
C HIS A 80 -11.24 46.55 -12.50
#